data_AF-A0A0F3RPQ7-F1
#
_entry.id   AF-A0A0F3RPQ7-F1
#
_cell.length_a   1.000
_cell.length_b   1.000
_cell.length_c   1.000
_cell.angle_alpha   90.00
_cell.angle_beta   90.00
_cell.angle_gamma   90.00
#
_symmetry.space_group_name_H-M   'P 1'
#
loop_
_entity.id
_entity.type
_entity.pdbx_description
1 polymer ?
#
loop_
_entity_poly.entity_id
_entity_poly.type
_entity_poly.pdbx_seq_one_letter_code
_entity_poly.pdbx_strand_id
1 'polypeptide(L)' 'MNSIIIGIDVSKETFDAAVLINNKVQTRKFNNNSEGFNKLVTWLKSR' A
#
# COMPACT_ATOMS: atom_id res chain seq x y z
N MET A 1 3.17 10.13 -18.25
CA MET A 1 2.25 10.16 -17.09
C MET A 1 2.64 9.00 -16.19
N ASN A 2 3.30 9.23 -15.06
CA ASN A 2 3.61 8.15 -14.11
C ASN A 2 2.36 7.89 -13.26
N SER A 3 1.53 6.94 -13.70
CA SER A 3 0.37 6.51 -12.93
C SER A 3 0.85 5.54 -11.85
N ILE A 4 0.58 5.85 -10.59
CA ILE A 4 0.75 4.92 -9.47
C ILE A 4 -0.62 4.32 -9.20
N ILE A 5 -0.78 3.02 -9.43
CA ILE A 5 -2.03 2.31 -9.14
C ILE A 5 -1.83 1.55 -7.83
N ILE A 6 -2.81 1.62 -6.94
CA ILE A 6 -2.77 0.98 -5.63
C ILE A 6 -4.01 0.09 -5.48
N GLY A 7 -3.80 -1.19 -5.23
CA GLY A 7 -4.83 -2.12 -4.76
C GLY A 7 -4.67 -2.33 -3.26
N ILE A 8 -5.77 -2.36 -2.52
CA ILE A 8 -5.80 -2.63 -1.08
C ILE A 8 -6.83 -3.72 -0.82
N ASP A 9 -6.40 -4.80 -0.19
CA ASP A 9 -7.25 -5.87 0.31
C ASP A 9 -7.31 -5.79 1.85
N VAL A 10 -8.50 -5.61 2.43
CA VAL A 10 -8.67 -5.30 3.85
C VAL A 10 -9.31 -6.48 4.57
N SER A 11 -8.58 -7.03 5.54
CA SER A 11 -9.06 -8.01 6.51
C SER A 11 -9.33 -7.36 7.88
N LYS A 12 -9.84 -8.15 8.84
CA LYS A 12 -10.23 -7.63 10.16
C LYS A 12 -9.07 -6.97 10.91
N GLU A 13 -7.90 -7.60 10.96
CA GLU A 13 -6.75 -7.13 11.74
C GLU A 13 -5.64 -6.50 10.89
N THR A 14 -5.62 -6.79 9.60
CA THR A 14 -4.56 -6.37 8.68
C THR A 14 -5.12 -6.01 7.32
N PHE A 15 -4.34 -5.31 6.51
CA PHE A 15 -4.61 -5.13 5.09
C PHE A 15 -3.35 -5.34 4.28
N ASP A 16 -3.51 -5.86 3.08
CA ASP A 16 -2.46 -6.09 2.10
C ASP A 16 -2.57 -5.02 1.01
N ALA A 17 -1.48 -4.30 0.74
CA ALA A 17 -1.42 -3.25 -0.28
C ALA A 17 -0.50 -3.69 -1.42
N ALA A 18 -0.93 -3.49 -2.66
CA ALA A 18 -0.16 -3.72 -3.87
C ALA A 18 -0.06 -2.43 -4.66
N VAL A 19 1.16 -2.03 -5.02
CA VAL A 19 1.45 -0.81 -5.77
C VAL A 19 2.06 -1.18 -7.11
N LEU A 20 1.47 -0.70 -8.20
CA LEU A 20 1.96 -0.86 -9.56
C LEU A 20 2.60 0.44 -10.02
N ILE A 21 3.93 0.43 -10.21
CA ILE A 21 4.72 1.55 -10.74
C ILE A 21 5.56 1.03 -11.88
N ASN A 22 5.47 1.65 -13.07
CA ASN A 22 6.24 1.26 -14.26
C ASN A 22 6.17 -0.24 -14.57
N ASN A 23 4.96 -0.82 -14.49
CA ASN A 23 4.68 -2.24 -14.68
C ASN A 23 5.36 -3.19 -13.66
N LYS A 24 5.91 -2.66 -12.56
CA LYS A 24 6.45 -3.43 -11.44
C LYS A 24 5.50 -3.38 -10.26
N VAL A 25 5.14 -4.55 -9.74
CA VAL A 25 4.31 -4.70 -8.55
C VAL A 25 5.18 -4.74 -7.31
N GLN A 26 4.79 -3.99 -6.27
CA GLN A 26 5.37 -4.07 -4.94
C GLN A 26 4.25 -4.29 -3.94
N THR A 27 4.42 -5.24 -3.03
CA THR A 27 3.41 -5.58 -2.03
C THR A 27 3.91 -5.30 -0.62
N ARG A 28 2.99 -4.93 0.26
CA ARG A 28 3.29 -4.75 1.69
C ARG A 28 2.02 -4.96 2.52
N LYS A 29 2.18 -5.64 3.65
CA LYS A 29 1.12 -5.87 4.64
C LYS A 29 1.22 -4.86 5.79
N PHE A 30 0.07 -4.39 6.27
CA PHE A 30 -0.04 -3.43 7.36
C PHE A 30 -1.15 -3.86 8.33
N ASN A 31 -1.14 -3.28 9.53
CA ASN A 31 -2.23 -3.47 10.50
C ASN A 31 -3.45 -2.64 10.10
N ASN A 32 -4.66 -3.16 10.29
CA ASN A 32 -5.91 -2.43 10.02
C ASN A 32 -6.24 -1.47 11.18
N ASN A 33 -5.37 -0.49 11.36
CA ASN A 33 -5.50 0.58 12.34
C ASN A 33 -4.83 1.85 11.81
N SER A 34 -5.01 2.97 12.52
CA SER A 34 -4.46 4.28 12.10
C SER A 34 -2.95 4.27 11.91
N GLU A 35 -2.21 3.50 12.71
CA GLU A 35 -0.76 3.36 12.57
C GLU A 35 -0.39 2.65 11.26
N GLY A 36 -1.10 1.58 10.90
CA GLY A 36 -0.89 0.87 9.64
C GLY A 36 -1.17 1.74 8.41
N PHE A 37 -2.22 2.56 8.44
CA PHE A 37 -2.48 3.55 7.38
C PHE A 37 -1.40 4.63 7.31
N ASN A 38 -0.87 5.11 8.43
CA ASN A 38 0.28 6.03 8.44
C ASN A 38 1.54 5.39 7.82
N LYS A 39 1.78 4.11 8.08
CA LYS A 39 2.87 3.33 7.46
C LYS A 39 2.65 3.15 5.95
N LEU A 40 1.42 2.93 5.50
CA LEU A 40 1.06 2.90 4.09
C LEU A 40 1.40 4.23 3.41
N VAL A 41 0.95 5.36 3.97
CA VAL A 41 1.22 6.71 3.42
C VAL A 41 2.72 6.98 3.34
N THR A 42 3.47 6.64 4.39
CA THR A 42 4.94 6.82 4.41
C THR A 42 5.61 5.96 3.34
N TRP A 43 5.15 4.73 3.17
CA TRP A 43 5.67 3.83 2.14
C TRP A 43 5.40 4.37 0.73
N LEU A 44 4.20 4.90 0.46
CA LEU A 44 3.84 5.48 -0.84
C LEU A 44 4.63 6.75 -1.17
N LYS A 45 4.95 7.59 -0.17
CA LYS A 45 5.79 8.79 -0.36
C LYS A 45 7.25 8.48 -0.70
N SER A 46 7.70 7.25 -0.46
CA SER A 46 9.07 6.79 -0.76
C SER A 46 9.24 6.17 -2.16
N ARG A 47 8.27 6.39 -3.06
CA ARG A 47 8.17 5.73 -4.36
C ARG A 47 8.16 6.70 -5.52
#